data_AF-A0A347ANC7-F1
#
_entry.id   AF-A0A347ANC7-F1
#
_cell.length_a   1.000
_cell.length_b   1.000
_cell.length_c   1.000
_cell.angle_alpha   90.00
_cell.angle_beta   90.00
_cell.angle_gamma   90.00
#
_symmetry.space_group_name_H-M   'P 1'
#
loop_
_entity.id
_entity.type
_entity.pdbx_description
1 polymer ?
#
loop_
_entity_poly.entity_id
_entity_poly.type
_entity_poly.pdbx_seq_one_letter_code
_entity_poly.pdbx_strand_id
1 'polypeptide(L)'
;MNVLIVFAHPESESLNGSLKELAVDVLNDEGHLVQVSDLYAMNWKAVLDKDDFPERMNKELFNPIAEQLNAVKKDSIPLDIKREMDKVLWADVIIFQFPIWWSNFPAILKGWIDRVFYNGFAFNVVEMKLYNDGLLKGKKGMLSFTTGASRELYTDKGPHGDIEVLVKYFNHLLFEFVGMDALPYFAIFGPGEMSEEERENELDRFEEIIRNLP
;
A
#
# COMPACT_ATOMS: atom_id res chain seq x y z
N MET A 1 -2.91 -18.73 -0.43
CA MET A 1 -2.34 -17.67 -1.32
C MET A 1 -1.28 -16.90 -0.55
N ASN A 2 -0.45 -16.11 -1.23
CA ASN A 2 0.57 -15.29 -0.61
C ASN A 2 0.06 -13.86 -0.42
N VAL A 3 0.13 -13.32 0.80
CA VAL A 3 -0.35 -11.98 1.12
C VAL A 3 0.78 -11.12 1.68
N LEU A 4 1.00 -9.96 1.07
CA LEU A 4 1.88 -8.92 1.60
C LEU A 4 1.04 -7.87 2.31
N ILE A 5 1.31 -7.62 3.59
CA ILE A 5 0.75 -6.50 4.34
C ILE A 5 1.81 -5.42 4.46
N VAL A 6 1.58 -4.26 3.86
CA VAL A 6 2.41 -3.06 4.02
C VAL A 6 1.77 -2.19 5.10
N PHE A 7 2.42 -2.11 6.26
CA PHE A 7 1.89 -1.47 7.46
C PHE A 7 2.61 -0.16 7.75
N ALA A 8 1.84 0.90 7.98
CA ALA A 8 2.36 2.25 8.17
C ALA A 8 1.75 2.95 9.38
N HIS A 9 2.16 2.53 10.59
CA HIS A 9 1.86 3.26 11.83
C HIS A 9 3.08 3.21 12.78
N PRO A 10 3.44 4.31 13.46
CA PRO A 10 4.62 4.34 14.35
C PRO A 10 4.41 3.59 15.68
N GLU A 11 3.16 3.32 16.03
CA GLU A 11 2.77 2.62 17.26
C GLU A 11 2.15 1.25 16.91
N SER A 12 2.80 0.17 17.34
CA SER A 12 2.37 -1.21 17.10
C SER A 12 1.12 -1.59 17.87
N GLU A 13 0.85 -0.95 19.01
CA GLU A 13 -0.35 -1.20 19.83
C GLU A 13 -1.55 -0.33 19.39
N SER A 14 -1.40 0.46 18.33
CA SER A 14 -2.49 1.27 17.79
C SER A 14 -3.63 0.40 17.22
N LEU A 15 -4.79 1.01 16.96
CA LEU A 15 -5.86 0.33 16.22
C LEU A 15 -5.39 -0.19 14.84
N ASN A 16 -4.55 0.56 14.13
CA ASN A 16 -3.96 0.09 12.87
C ASN A 16 -3.08 -1.14 13.10
N GLY A 17 -2.34 -1.17 14.21
CA GLY A 17 -1.55 -2.32 14.63
C GLY A 17 -2.43 -3.54 14.93
N SER A 18 -3.52 -3.35 15.67
CA SER A 18 -4.52 -4.40 15.94
C SER A 18 -5.12 -4.96 14.65
N LEU A 19 -5.49 -4.10 13.69
CA LEU A 19 -5.98 -4.55 12.37
C LEU A 19 -4.91 -5.36 11.61
N LYS A 20 -3.64 -4.93 11.65
CA LYS A 20 -2.55 -5.67 11.03
C LYS A 20 -2.35 -7.05 11.65
N GLU A 21 -2.34 -7.16 12.99
CA GLU A 21 -2.19 -8.46 13.66
C GLU A 21 -3.41 -9.36 13.39
N LEU A 22 -4.62 -8.82 13.49
CA LEU A 22 -5.84 -9.56 13.18
C LEU A 22 -5.83 -10.09 11.73
N ALA A 23 -5.37 -9.28 10.77
CA ALA A 23 -5.23 -9.76 9.39
C ALA A 23 -4.21 -10.90 9.27
N VAL A 24 -3.07 -10.81 9.96
CA VAL A 24 -2.04 -11.85 9.97
C VAL A 24 -2.61 -13.16 10.52
N ASP A 25 -3.28 -13.10 11.67
CA ASP A 25 -3.83 -14.27 12.35
C ASP A 25 -4.90 -14.95 11.50
N VAL A 26 -5.90 -14.19 11.02
CA VAL A 26 -6.99 -14.72 10.20
C VAL A 26 -6.46 -15.35 8.91
N LEU A 27 -5.52 -14.70 8.23
CA LEU A 27 -4.96 -15.23 6.98
C LEU A 27 -4.14 -16.50 7.21
N ASN A 28 -3.36 -16.56 8.29
CA ASN A 28 -2.60 -17.77 8.63
C ASN A 28 -3.54 -18.93 8.99
N ASP A 29 -4.62 -18.65 9.72
CA ASP A 29 -5.63 -19.66 10.11
C ASP A 29 -6.38 -20.23 8.89
N GLU A 30 -6.62 -19.42 7.87
CA GLU A 30 -7.17 -19.85 6.57
C GLU A 30 -6.11 -20.51 5.66
N GLY A 31 -4.88 -20.70 6.14
CA GLY A 31 -3.80 -21.39 5.43
C GLY A 31 -3.12 -20.55 4.35
N HIS A 32 -3.29 -19.23 4.36
CA HIS A 32 -2.50 -18.32 3.54
C HIS A 32 -1.09 -18.13 4.13
N LEU A 33 -0.15 -17.73 3.30
CA LEU A 33 1.18 -17.30 3.75
C LEU A 33 1.19 -15.79 3.81
N VAL A 34 1.69 -15.23 4.91
CA VAL A 34 1.70 -13.77 5.13
C VAL A 34 3.12 -13.26 5.31
N GLN A 35 3.44 -12.15 4.64
CA GLN A 35 4.62 -11.35 4.91
C GLN A 35 4.21 -9.93 5.28
N VAL A 36 4.92 -9.33 6.23
CA VAL A 36 4.65 -7.97 6.70
C VAL A 36 5.84 -7.07 6.40
N SER A 37 5.56 -5.90 5.87
CA SER A 37 6.48 -4.77 5.77
C SER A 37 6.02 -3.68 6.73
N ASP A 38 6.50 -3.74 7.97
CA ASP A 38 6.29 -2.70 8.97
C ASP A 38 7.28 -1.56 8.71
N LEU A 39 6.80 -0.51 8.02
CA LEU A 39 7.67 0.54 7.50
C LEU A 39 8.39 1.32 8.61
N TYR A 40 7.73 1.49 9.77
CA TYR A 40 8.31 2.18 10.90
C TYR A 40 9.33 1.30 11.63
N ALA A 41 9.01 0.03 11.88
CA ALA A 41 9.97 -0.91 12.49
C ALA A 41 11.21 -1.13 11.59
N MET A 42 11.02 -1.09 10.27
CA MET A 42 12.09 -1.18 9.28
C MET A 42 12.97 0.09 9.20
N ASN A 43 12.55 1.19 9.84
CA ASN A 43 13.13 2.52 9.62
C ASN A 43 13.21 2.86 8.11
N TRP A 44 12.13 2.59 7.39
CA TRP A 44 12.10 2.72 5.94
C TRP A 44 12.48 4.14 5.49
N LYS A 45 13.48 4.23 4.60
CA LYS A 45 13.81 5.49 3.93
C LYS A 45 12.67 5.85 2.98
N ALA A 46 11.86 6.84 3.37
CA ALA A 46 10.72 7.30 2.57
C ALA A 46 11.12 8.15 1.36
N VAL A 47 12.25 8.87 1.45
CA VAL A 47 12.64 9.84 0.43
C VAL A 47 13.26 9.12 -0.77
N LEU A 48 12.69 9.33 -1.95
CA LEU A 48 13.33 8.98 -3.22
C LEU A 48 14.38 10.04 -3.55
N ASP A 49 15.63 9.63 -3.72
CA ASP A 49 16.73 10.53 -4.07
C ASP A 49 17.80 9.82 -4.92
N LYS A 50 18.94 10.51 -5.13
CA LYS A 50 20.03 10.03 -5.99
C LYS A 50 20.76 8.82 -5.40
N ASP A 51 20.70 8.60 -4.09
CA ASP A 51 21.41 7.52 -3.41
C ASP A 51 20.73 6.17 -3.66
N ASP A 52 19.48 6.19 -4.14
CA ASP A 52 18.79 4.99 -4.62
C ASP A 52 19.31 4.49 -5.98
N PHE A 53 20.24 5.23 -6.62
CA PHE A 53 20.73 4.93 -7.96
C PHE A 53 22.27 4.99 -8.00
N PRO A 54 22.98 3.94 -7.55
CA PRO A 54 24.45 3.93 -7.57
C PRO A 54 25.04 3.91 -8.99
N GLU A 55 24.32 3.30 -9.95
CA GLU A 55 24.78 3.14 -11.34
C GLU A 55 24.03 4.00 -12.37
N ARG A 56 23.90 5.30 -12.06
CA ARG A 56 23.17 6.26 -12.92
C ARG A 56 23.66 6.28 -14.36
N MET A 57 22.71 6.33 -15.29
CA MET A 57 22.95 6.57 -16.71
C MET A 57 23.41 8.00 -16.96
N ASN A 58 22.79 8.98 -16.30
CA ASN A 58 23.17 10.39 -16.38
C ASN A 58 23.66 10.92 -15.01
N LYS A 59 24.97 11.17 -14.91
CA LYS A 59 25.57 11.68 -13.68
C LYS A 59 25.28 13.16 -13.42
N GLU A 60 25.02 13.94 -14.47
CA GLU A 60 24.83 15.39 -14.44
C GLU A 60 23.39 15.80 -14.14
N LEU A 61 22.41 15.16 -14.81
CA LEU A 61 20.98 15.41 -14.63
C LEU A 61 20.27 14.17 -14.12
N PHE A 62 19.75 14.25 -12.90
CA PHE A 62 18.98 13.17 -12.30
C PHE A 62 17.53 13.17 -12.81
N ASN A 63 17.13 12.10 -13.48
CA ASN A 63 15.74 11.82 -13.85
C ASN A 63 15.32 10.48 -13.23
N PRO A 64 14.51 10.47 -12.17
CA PRO A 64 14.21 9.23 -11.44
C PRO A 64 13.52 8.17 -12.31
N ILE A 65 12.60 8.57 -13.20
CA ILE A 65 11.88 7.62 -14.06
C ILE A 65 12.81 6.92 -15.05
N ALA A 66 13.77 7.64 -15.62
CA ALA A 66 14.76 7.05 -16.52
C ALA A 66 15.78 6.18 -15.75
N GLU A 67 16.19 6.62 -14.55
CA GLU A 67 17.16 5.90 -13.74
C GLU A 67 16.59 4.62 -13.11
N GLN A 68 15.30 4.59 -12.75
CA GLN A 68 14.60 3.36 -12.35
C GLN A 68 14.66 2.29 -13.44
N LEU A 69 14.33 2.65 -14.69
CA LEU A 69 14.37 1.72 -15.81
C LEU A 69 15.78 1.21 -16.09
N ASN A 70 16.79 2.08 -15.95
CA ASN A 70 18.19 1.70 -16.06
C ASN A 70 18.62 0.75 -14.92
N ALA A 71 18.22 1.03 -13.68
CA ALA A 71 18.54 0.20 -12.53
C ALA A 71 17.96 -1.21 -12.66
N VAL A 72 16.73 -1.34 -13.16
CA VAL A 72 16.13 -2.65 -13.48
C VAL A 72 16.94 -3.39 -14.55
N LYS A 73 17.30 -2.72 -15.65
CA LYS A 73 18.06 -3.32 -16.76
C LYS A 73 19.45 -3.81 -16.36
N LYS A 74 20.08 -3.15 -15.40
CA LYS A 74 21.43 -3.47 -14.91
C LYS A 74 21.44 -4.35 -13.66
N ASP A 75 20.26 -4.66 -13.11
CA ASP A 75 20.12 -5.30 -11.79
C ASP A 75 20.91 -4.58 -10.69
N SER A 76 20.88 -3.24 -10.72
CA SER A 76 21.61 -2.36 -9.80
C SER A 76 20.71 -1.70 -8.76
N ILE A 77 19.59 -2.37 -8.42
CA ILE A 77 18.58 -1.87 -7.49
C ILE A 77 19.12 -2.01 -6.06
N PRO A 78 19.01 -0.97 -5.20
CA PRO A 78 19.40 -1.07 -3.79
C PRO A 78 18.71 -2.22 -3.07
N LEU A 79 19.42 -2.85 -2.13
CA LEU A 79 18.97 -4.09 -1.49
C LEU A 79 17.68 -3.92 -0.68
N ASP A 80 17.49 -2.79 -0.02
CA ASP A 80 16.25 -2.48 0.73
C ASP A 80 15.04 -2.44 -0.22
N ILE A 81 15.17 -1.77 -1.36
CA ILE A 81 14.14 -1.72 -2.40
C ILE A 81 13.92 -3.09 -3.03
N LYS A 82 15.00 -3.79 -3.38
CA LYS A 82 14.94 -5.12 -4.01
C LYS A 82 14.19 -6.12 -3.14
N ARG A 83 14.43 -6.12 -1.83
CA ARG A 83 13.71 -7.00 -0.89
C ARG A 83 12.20 -6.74 -0.91
N GLU A 84 11.78 -5.48 -0.97
CA GLU A 84 10.36 -5.15 -1.06
C GLU A 84 9.77 -5.50 -2.42
N MET A 85 10.52 -5.33 -3.51
CA MET A 85 10.12 -5.82 -4.84
C MET A 85 9.94 -7.34 -4.85
N ASP A 86 10.82 -8.09 -4.19
CA ASP A 86 10.71 -9.55 -4.10
C ASP A 86 9.44 -9.97 -3.34
N LYS A 87 9.07 -9.26 -2.26
CA LYS A 87 7.79 -9.47 -1.57
C LYS A 87 6.59 -9.16 -2.48
N VAL A 88 6.65 -8.07 -3.24
CA VAL A 88 5.60 -7.71 -4.22
C VAL A 88 5.45 -8.80 -5.29
N LEU A 89 6.56 -9.34 -5.80
CA LEU A 89 6.54 -10.44 -6.76
C LEU A 89 5.98 -11.74 -6.16
N TRP A 90 6.31 -12.02 -4.90
CA TRP A 90 5.85 -13.19 -4.17
C TRP A 90 4.34 -13.16 -3.86
N ALA A 91 3.78 -11.98 -3.58
CA ALA A 91 2.40 -11.83 -3.14
C ALA A 91 1.37 -11.94 -4.28
N ASP A 92 0.25 -12.62 -4.01
CA ASP A 92 -0.96 -12.60 -4.83
C ASP A 92 -1.83 -11.38 -4.48
N VAL A 93 -1.88 -11.02 -3.20
CA VAL A 93 -2.63 -9.88 -2.66
C VAL A 93 -1.70 -8.95 -1.87
N ILE A 94 -1.85 -7.64 -2.07
CA ILE A 94 -1.15 -6.61 -1.30
C ILE A 94 -2.17 -5.78 -0.52
N ILE A 95 -2.08 -5.79 0.81
CA ILE A 95 -2.92 -5.01 1.72
C ILE A 95 -2.10 -3.84 2.25
N PHE A 96 -2.60 -2.63 2.06
CA PHE A 96 -2.03 -1.43 2.68
C PHE A 96 -2.82 -1.09 3.94
N GLN A 97 -2.19 -1.19 5.12
CA GLN A 97 -2.79 -0.83 6.42
C GLN A 97 -2.21 0.50 6.93
N PHE A 98 -3.03 1.55 7.01
CA PHE A 98 -2.54 2.88 7.38
C PHE A 98 -3.64 3.84 7.90
N PRO A 99 -3.30 4.84 8.72
CA PRO A 99 -4.20 5.97 8.98
C PRO A 99 -4.18 6.95 7.80
N ILE A 100 -5.33 7.54 7.45
CA ILE A 100 -5.36 8.70 6.54
C ILE A 100 -4.75 9.91 7.27
N TRP A 101 -3.67 10.46 6.70
CA TRP A 101 -3.06 11.72 7.15
C TRP A 101 -3.10 12.72 6.02
N TRP A 102 -3.69 13.91 6.27
CA TRP A 102 -3.90 14.94 5.25
C TRP A 102 -4.60 14.42 3.98
N SER A 103 -5.68 13.64 4.16
CA SER A 103 -6.46 13.04 3.07
C SER A 103 -5.64 12.14 2.14
N ASN A 104 -4.53 11.58 2.62
CA ASN A 104 -3.65 10.71 1.85
C ASN A 104 -2.93 9.67 2.73
N PHE A 105 -2.08 8.85 2.11
CA PHE A 105 -1.18 7.93 2.77
C PHE A 105 -0.23 8.68 3.73
N PRO A 106 0.22 8.04 4.83
CA PRO A 106 1.39 8.50 5.58
C PRO A 106 2.59 8.68 4.64
N ALA A 107 3.40 9.71 4.88
CA ALA A 107 4.55 10.01 4.01
C ALA A 107 5.51 8.82 3.85
N ILE A 108 5.69 7.99 4.89
CA ILE A 108 6.52 6.79 4.83
C ILE A 108 5.96 5.73 3.87
N LEU A 109 4.63 5.59 3.82
CA LEU A 109 3.96 4.68 2.90
C LEU A 109 4.01 5.20 1.47
N LYS A 110 3.75 6.50 1.27
CA LYS A 110 3.90 7.11 -0.05
C LYS A 110 5.34 6.96 -0.57
N GLY A 111 6.33 7.10 0.32
CA GLY A 111 7.73 6.86 0.00
C GLY A 111 8.06 5.41 -0.33
N TRP A 112 7.44 4.44 0.32
CA TRP A 112 7.52 3.03 -0.07
C TRP A 112 6.97 2.83 -1.48
N ILE A 113 5.81 3.40 -1.82
CA ILE A 113 5.24 3.33 -3.17
C ILE A 113 6.22 3.94 -4.19
N ASP A 114 6.75 5.14 -3.91
CA ASP A 114 7.68 5.85 -4.82
C ASP A 114 8.97 5.07 -5.09
N ARG A 115 9.52 4.42 -4.05
CA ARG A 115 10.80 3.71 -4.13
C ARG A 115 10.64 2.24 -4.54
N VAL A 116 9.48 1.61 -4.41
CA VAL A 116 9.27 0.19 -4.74
C VAL A 116 8.58 0.01 -6.09
N PHE A 117 7.60 0.84 -6.45
CA PHE A 117 6.91 0.75 -7.73
C PHE A 117 7.73 1.43 -8.84
N TYR A 118 8.87 0.82 -9.18
CA TYR A 118 9.79 1.33 -10.20
C TYR A 118 9.20 1.24 -11.61
N ASN A 119 9.55 2.23 -12.44
CA ASN A 119 9.50 2.10 -13.89
C ASN A 119 10.44 0.98 -14.36
N GLY A 120 9.92 0.02 -15.12
CA GLY A 120 10.58 -1.24 -15.50
C GLY A 120 10.25 -2.42 -14.59
N PHE A 121 9.60 -2.20 -13.43
CA PHE A 121 9.21 -3.25 -12.48
C PHE A 121 7.69 -3.32 -12.30
N ALA A 122 7.06 -2.25 -11.84
CA ALA A 122 5.62 -2.22 -11.59
C ALA A 122 4.82 -1.73 -12.82
N PHE A 123 5.43 -0.84 -13.59
CA PHE A 123 4.89 -0.29 -14.84
C PHE A 123 6.04 -0.01 -15.80
N ASN A 124 5.76 0.23 -17.08
CA ASN A 124 6.79 0.71 -18.02
C ASN A 124 6.21 1.78 -18.96
N VAL A 125 6.65 3.03 -18.83
CA VAL A 125 6.15 4.15 -19.65
C VAL A 125 6.71 4.16 -21.08
N VAL A 126 7.87 3.56 -21.33
CA VAL A 126 8.48 3.49 -22.67
C VAL A 126 7.77 2.44 -23.51
N GLU A 127 7.43 1.32 -22.90
CA GLU A 127 6.72 0.20 -23.53
C GLU A 127 5.21 0.28 -23.38
N MET A 128 4.69 1.35 -22.77
CA MET A 128 3.26 1.57 -22.50
C MET A 128 2.61 0.40 -21.71
N LYS A 129 3.36 -0.23 -20.81
CA LYS A 129 2.88 -1.26 -19.87
C LYS A 129 2.26 -0.59 -18.64
N LEU A 130 1.06 -0.07 -18.85
CA LEU A 130 0.25 0.65 -17.86
C LEU A 130 -1.17 0.05 -17.86
N TYR A 131 -1.93 0.30 -16.80
CA TYR A 131 -3.32 -0.14 -16.69
C TYR A 131 -3.46 -1.65 -16.94
N ASN A 132 -4.35 -2.08 -17.83
CA ASN A 132 -4.56 -3.50 -18.16
C ASN A 132 -3.29 -4.25 -18.62
N ASP A 133 -2.27 -3.52 -19.11
CA ASP A 133 -0.97 -4.07 -19.52
C ASP A 133 0.15 -3.81 -18.51
N GLY A 134 -0.19 -3.32 -17.31
CA GLY A 134 0.74 -3.11 -16.21
C GLY A 134 1.50 -4.38 -15.80
N LEU A 135 2.67 -4.20 -15.21
CA LEU A 135 3.61 -5.31 -14.97
C LEU A 135 3.27 -6.13 -13.73
N LEU A 136 2.38 -5.64 -12.87
CA LEU A 136 1.86 -6.35 -11.70
C LEU A 136 0.49 -7.00 -11.95
N LYS A 137 0.10 -7.18 -13.22
CA LYS A 137 -1.16 -7.83 -13.58
C LYS A 137 -1.30 -9.24 -13.01
N GLY A 138 -2.53 -9.58 -12.64
CA GLY A 138 -2.88 -10.84 -11.98
C GLY A 138 -2.73 -10.81 -10.44
N LYS A 139 -2.24 -9.70 -9.87
CA LYS A 139 -2.22 -9.44 -8.43
C LYS A 139 -3.39 -8.54 -8.05
N LYS A 140 -3.77 -8.59 -6.77
CA LYS A 140 -4.87 -7.78 -6.22
C LYS A 140 -4.37 -6.83 -5.14
N GLY A 141 -5.00 -5.68 -5.00
CA GLY A 141 -4.62 -4.65 -4.03
C GLY A 141 -5.80 -4.21 -3.17
N MET A 142 -5.61 -4.08 -1.85
CA MET A 142 -6.61 -3.59 -0.92
C MET A 142 -6.10 -2.42 -0.11
N LEU A 143 -6.92 -1.38 0.03
CA LEU A 143 -6.71 -0.31 1.01
C LEU A 143 -7.49 -0.66 2.29
N SER A 144 -6.78 -0.73 3.42
CA SER A 144 -7.36 -0.83 4.75
C SER A 144 -6.91 0.38 5.57
N PHE A 145 -7.82 1.25 5.96
CA PHE A 145 -7.42 2.51 6.59
C PHE A 145 -8.31 2.99 7.73
N THR A 146 -7.75 3.85 8.59
CA THR A 146 -8.53 4.54 9.62
C THR A 146 -8.55 6.04 9.35
N THR A 147 -9.67 6.71 9.62
CA THR A 147 -9.76 8.18 9.52
C THR A 147 -10.18 8.77 10.85
N GLY A 148 -9.65 9.95 11.21
CA GLY A 148 -9.99 10.60 12.48
C GLY A 148 -11.41 11.17 12.52
N ALA A 149 -12.01 11.44 11.36
CA ALA A 149 -13.35 12.01 11.24
C ALA A 149 -14.42 10.91 11.10
N SER A 150 -15.62 11.19 11.59
CA SER A 150 -16.76 10.28 11.45
C SER A 150 -17.20 10.15 9.98
N ARG A 151 -17.92 9.06 9.66
CA ARG A 151 -18.32 8.75 8.28
C ARG A 151 -19.28 9.81 7.71
N GLU A 152 -20.07 10.46 8.55
CA GLU A 152 -21.07 11.47 8.15
C GLU A 152 -20.41 12.72 7.54
N LEU A 153 -19.15 13.00 7.90
CA LEU A 153 -18.38 14.12 7.33
C LEU A 153 -17.87 13.81 5.92
N TYR A 154 -17.81 12.53 5.53
CA TYR A 154 -17.32 12.03 4.25
C TYR A 154 -18.46 11.70 3.27
N THR A 155 -19.25 12.71 2.93
CA THR A 155 -20.37 12.59 1.98
C THR A 155 -20.23 13.59 0.85
N ASP A 156 -21.02 13.45 -0.22
CA ASP A 156 -21.07 14.37 -1.36
C ASP A 156 -21.32 15.85 -0.96
N LYS A 157 -21.96 16.05 0.19
CA LYS A 157 -22.27 17.37 0.79
C LYS A 157 -21.51 17.63 2.08
N GLY A 158 -20.73 16.66 2.57
CA GLY A 158 -19.98 16.75 3.80
C GLY A 158 -18.75 17.65 3.65
N PRO A 159 -18.23 18.22 4.75
CA PRO A 159 -17.10 19.15 4.71
C PRO A 159 -15.78 18.50 4.26
N HIS A 160 -15.68 17.16 4.27
CA HIS A 160 -14.52 16.43 3.78
C HIS A 160 -14.68 15.90 2.35
N GLY A 161 -15.87 16.04 1.77
CA GLY A 161 -16.22 15.44 0.49
C GLY A 161 -16.40 13.92 0.57
N ASP A 162 -16.85 13.33 -0.53
CA ASP A 162 -17.14 11.90 -0.61
C ASP A 162 -15.85 11.06 -0.60
N ILE A 163 -15.71 10.19 0.41
CA ILE A 163 -14.56 9.28 0.53
C ILE A 163 -14.44 8.33 -0.67
N GLU A 164 -15.55 7.97 -1.31
CA GLU A 164 -15.55 7.08 -2.47
C GLU A 164 -14.81 7.69 -3.66
N VAL A 165 -14.84 9.03 -3.80
CA VAL A 165 -14.08 9.72 -4.85
C VAL A 165 -12.58 9.59 -4.60
N LEU A 166 -12.14 9.71 -3.34
CA LEU A 166 -10.74 9.55 -2.96
C LEU A 166 -10.26 8.12 -3.15
N VAL A 167 -11.04 7.13 -2.68
CA VAL A 167 -10.70 5.72 -2.82
C VAL A 167 -10.65 5.32 -4.29
N LYS A 168 -11.60 5.78 -5.11
CA LYS A 168 -11.58 5.55 -6.56
C LYS A 168 -10.31 6.11 -7.21
N TYR A 169 -9.88 7.29 -6.80
CA TYR A 169 -8.63 7.88 -7.30
C TYR A 169 -7.41 7.03 -6.92
N PHE A 170 -7.32 6.58 -5.67
CA PHE A 170 -6.24 5.70 -5.24
C PHE A 170 -6.26 4.36 -5.98
N ASN A 171 -7.41 3.70 -6.06
CA ASN A 171 -7.53 2.43 -6.76
C ASN A 171 -7.08 2.55 -8.22
N HIS A 172 -7.53 3.58 -8.93
CA HIS A 172 -7.20 3.79 -10.33
C HIS A 172 -5.71 4.08 -10.56
N LEU A 173 -5.10 4.91 -9.72
CA LEU A 173 -3.74 5.41 -9.96
C LEU A 173 -2.65 4.63 -9.23
N LEU A 174 -3.01 3.85 -8.22
CA LEU A 174 -2.09 2.97 -7.50
C LEU A 174 -2.15 1.55 -8.03
N PHE A 175 -3.32 0.92 -8.03
CA PHE A 175 -3.48 -0.50 -8.37
C PHE A 175 -3.68 -0.70 -9.86
N GLU A 176 -4.72 -0.09 -10.42
CA GLU A 176 -5.07 -0.31 -11.83
C GLU A 176 -3.93 0.16 -12.72
N PHE A 177 -3.30 1.31 -12.44
CA PHE A 177 -2.16 1.83 -13.19
C PHE A 177 -1.01 0.83 -13.37
N VAL A 178 -0.74 -0.02 -12.37
CA VAL A 178 0.30 -1.07 -12.42
C VAL A 178 -0.25 -2.44 -12.83
N GLY A 179 -1.54 -2.52 -13.17
CA GLY A 179 -2.24 -3.70 -13.67
C GLY A 179 -2.89 -4.57 -12.60
N MET A 180 -2.87 -4.15 -11.34
CA MET A 180 -3.52 -4.88 -10.26
C MET A 180 -5.03 -4.65 -10.25
N ASP A 181 -5.77 -5.67 -9.85
CA ASP A 181 -7.21 -5.52 -9.56
C ASP A 181 -7.39 -4.89 -8.19
N ALA A 182 -8.16 -3.80 -8.12
CA ALA A 182 -8.49 -3.14 -6.86
C ALA A 182 -9.63 -3.88 -6.14
N LEU A 183 -9.35 -4.38 -4.93
CA LEU A 183 -10.36 -4.94 -4.03
C LEU A 183 -11.18 -3.83 -3.37
N PRO A 184 -12.39 -4.14 -2.88
CA PRO A 184 -13.13 -3.24 -1.99
C PRO A 184 -12.26 -2.81 -0.82
N TYR A 185 -12.28 -1.52 -0.49
CA TYR A 185 -11.53 -1.01 0.66
C TYR A 185 -12.22 -1.38 1.97
N PHE A 186 -11.43 -1.43 3.05
CA PHE A 186 -11.94 -1.40 4.41
C PHE A 186 -11.56 -0.09 5.07
N ALA A 187 -12.48 0.48 5.86
CA ALA A 187 -12.13 1.62 6.69
C ALA A 187 -12.95 1.75 7.97
N ILE A 188 -12.29 2.26 9.01
CA ILE A 188 -12.88 2.68 10.30
C ILE A 188 -12.85 4.21 10.37
N PHE A 189 -13.98 4.82 10.71
CA PHE A 189 -14.17 6.28 10.73
C PHE A 189 -14.39 6.76 12.17
N GLY A 190 -13.64 7.77 12.61
CA GLY A 190 -13.80 8.36 13.94
C GLY A 190 -13.47 7.41 15.10
N PRO A 191 -12.39 6.59 15.07
CA PRO A 191 -12.13 5.62 16.14
C PRO A 191 -11.84 6.26 17.50
N GLY A 192 -11.54 7.55 17.56
CA GLY A 192 -11.35 8.28 18.82
C GLY A 192 -12.64 8.54 19.60
N GLU A 193 -13.81 8.35 18.97
CA GLU A 193 -15.13 8.55 19.58
C GLU A 193 -15.88 7.23 19.82
N MET A 194 -15.30 6.10 19.42
CA MET A 194 -15.91 4.78 19.54
C MET A 194 -15.89 4.26 20.98
N SER A 195 -16.99 3.62 21.38
CA SER A 195 -17.03 2.71 22.51
C SER A 195 -16.24 1.43 22.23
N GLU A 196 -15.95 0.65 23.29
CA GLU A 196 -15.31 -0.66 23.15
C GLU A 196 -16.15 -1.62 22.28
N GLU A 197 -17.48 -1.62 22.46
CA GLU A 197 -18.40 -2.44 21.66
C GLU A 197 -18.38 -2.06 20.18
N GLU A 198 -18.40 -0.76 19.84
CA GLU A 198 -18.28 -0.31 18.45
C GLU A 198 -16.93 -0.70 17.84
N ARG A 199 -15.85 -0.62 18.63
CA ARG A 199 -14.52 -1.06 18.20
C ARG A 199 -14.48 -2.56 17.93
N GLU A 200 -15.06 -3.38 18.79
CA GLU A 200 -15.16 -4.83 18.60
C GLU A 200 -15.96 -5.17 17.34
N ASN A 201 -17.12 -4.53 17.13
CA ASN A 201 -17.92 -4.74 15.91
C ASN A 201 -17.14 -4.41 14.62
N GLU A 202 -16.29 -3.38 14.63
CA GLU A 202 -15.44 -3.06 13.48
C GLU A 202 -14.31 -4.07 13.26
N LEU A 203 -13.77 -4.66 14.33
CA LEU A 203 -12.79 -5.75 14.24
C LEU A 203 -13.44 -7.02 13.68
N ASP A 204 -14.64 -7.38 14.13
CA ASP A 204 -15.40 -8.52 13.60
C ASP A 204 -15.70 -8.34 12.10
N ARG A 205 -16.12 -7.13 11.69
CA ARG A 205 -16.34 -6.79 10.28
C ARG A 205 -15.05 -6.91 9.46
N PHE A 206 -13.93 -6.47 10.02
CA PHE A 206 -12.63 -6.59 9.37
C PHE A 206 -12.23 -8.06 9.21
N GLU A 207 -12.37 -8.86 10.26
CA GLU A 207 -12.11 -10.30 10.24
C GLU A 207 -12.91 -11.01 9.15
N GLU A 208 -14.22 -10.75 9.04
CA GLU A 208 -15.07 -11.35 8.01
C GLU A 208 -14.57 -11.01 6.60
N ILE A 209 -14.16 -9.75 6.37
CA ILE A 209 -13.61 -9.32 5.08
C ILE A 209 -12.29 -10.01 4.77
N ILE A 210 -11.38 -10.08 5.75
CA ILE A 210 -10.07 -10.73 5.57
C ILE A 210 -10.21 -12.23 5.31
N ARG A 211 -11.10 -12.90 6.05
CA ARG A 211 -11.37 -14.34 5.90
C ARG A 211 -11.88 -14.69 4.50
N ASN A 212 -12.62 -13.77 3.87
CA ASN A 212 -13.19 -13.95 2.54
C ASN A 212 -12.36 -13.27 1.43
N LEU A 213 -11.07 -12.98 1.66
CA LEU A 213 -10.21 -12.40 0.64
C LEU A 213 -10.11 -13.33 -0.59
N PRO A 214 -10.34 -12.80 -1.81
CA PRO A 214 -10.49 -13.63 -3.01
C PRO A 214 -9.16 -13.99 -3.67
#